data_AF-A0A534PTM1-F1
#
_entry.id   AF-A0A534PTM1-F1
#
_cell.length_a   1.000
_cell.length_b   1.000
_cell.length_c   1.000
_cell.angle_alpha   90.00
_cell.angle_beta   90.00
_cell.angle_gamma   90.00
#
_symmetry.space_group_name_H-M   'P 1'
#
loop_
_entity.id
_entity.type
_entity.pdbx_description
1 polymer ?
#
loop_
_entity_poly.entity_id
_entity_poly.type
_entity_poly.pdbx_seq_one_letter_code
_entity_poly.pdbx_strand_id
1 'polypeptide(L)'
;MRSSTDLGLGSASLDDRALSRLSQGLVGSEVLRIAAEVRSAIAAGREVCNLTVGDFDPREFPLPRKLVEGIRAALDAGHSNYPPSNGVLELRQSVLELYRREMGLDYPLESVVVA
;
A
#
# COMPACT_ATOMS: atom_id res chain seq x y z
N MET A 1 -39.56 -0.41 1.78
CA MET A 1 -38.12 -0.20 2.05
C MET A 1 -38.01 0.07 3.54
N ARG A 2 -37.56 -0.90 4.35
CA ARG A 2 -37.47 -0.73 5.81
C ARG A 2 -36.25 0.14 6.13
N SER A 3 -36.43 1.15 6.97
CA SER A 3 -35.37 2.08 7.38
C SER A 3 -34.32 1.34 8.22
N SER A 4 -33.07 1.81 8.22
CA SER A 4 -31.99 1.34 9.11
C SER A 4 -32.39 1.34 10.60
N THR A 5 -33.41 2.11 10.97
CA THR A 5 -33.99 2.15 12.32
C THR A 5 -34.78 0.88 12.69
N ASP A 6 -35.36 0.16 11.72
CA ASP A 6 -36.18 -1.05 11.96
C ASP A 6 -35.33 -2.29 12.31
N LEU A 7 -34.00 -2.23 12.11
CA LEU A 7 -33.08 -3.35 12.34
C LEU A 7 -32.45 -3.35 13.74
N GLY A 8 -32.78 -2.38 14.61
CA GLY A 8 -32.22 -2.29 15.96
C GLY A 8 -30.71 -2.04 16.02
N LEU A 9 -30.08 -1.78 14.87
CA LEU A 9 -28.66 -1.43 14.76
C LEU A 9 -28.48 0.05 15.09
N GLY A 10 -28.72 0.43 16.34
CA GLY A 10 -28.19 1.67 16.87
C GLY A 10 -26.67 1.62 16.80
N SER A 11 -26.01 2.71 16.41
CA SER A 11 -24.55 2.80 16.49
C SER A 11 -24.14 2.66 17.96
N ALA A 12 -23.63 1.50 18.34
CA ALA A 12 -23.06 1.31 19.66
C ALA A 12 -21.95 2.35 19.86
N SER A 13 -21.96 3.06 20.99
CA SER A 13 -20.87 3.96 21.34
C SER A 13 -19.58 3.14 21.42
N LEU A 14 -18.61 3.45 20.57
CA LEU A 14 -17.28 2.86 20.65
C LEU A 14 -16.59 3.45 21.88
N ASP A 15 -16.57 2.70 22.97
CA ASP A 15 -15.67 2.97 24.09
C ASP A 15 -14.33 2.27 23.85
N ASP A 16 -13.27 2.67 24.55
CA ASP A 16 -11.95 2.09 24.33
C ASP A 16 -11.92 0.57 24.58
N ARG A 17 -12.82 0.04 25.42
CA ARG A 17 -12.92 -1.40 25.72
C ARG A 17 -13.46 -2.23 24.55
N ALA A 18 -14.12 -1.58 23.59
CA ALA A 18 -14.54 -2.21 22.34
C ALA A 18 -13.37 -2.51 21.40
N LEU A 19 -12.17 -1.97 21.65
CA LEU A 19 -10.97 -2.21 20.86
C LEU A 19 -10.08 -3.30 21.46
N SER A 20 -9.33 -4.00 20.61
CA SER A 20 -8.33 -4.97 21.07
C SER A 20 -7.19 -4.28 21.83
N ARG A 21 -6.58 -4.99 22.79
CA ARG A 21 -5.40 -4.49 23.52
C ARG A 21 -4.25 -4.08 22.60
N LEU A 22 -4.07 -4.79 21.48
CA LEU A 22 -3.05 -4.45 20.49
C LEU A 22 -3.39 -3.09 19.84
N SER A 23 -4.64 -2.91 19.41
CA SER A 23 -5.10 -1.67 18.77
C SER A 23 -4.99 -0.45 19.69
N GLN A 24 -5.29 -0.62 20.98
CA GLN A 24 -5.19 0.45 21.98
C GLN A 24 -3.76 0.96 22.16
N GLY A 25 -2.75 0.14 21.86
CA GLY A 25 -1.33 0.52 21.96
C GLY A 25 -0.78 1.22 20.71
N LEU A 26 -1.57 1.37 19.64
CA LEU A 26 -1.10 2.06 18.43
C LEU A 26 -1.04 3.57 18.68
N VAL A 27 0.12 4.15 18.41
CA VAL A 27 0.33 5.60 18.43
C VAL A 27 0.01 6.17 17.06
N GLY A 28 -0.67 7.31 17.02
CA GLY A 28 -0.94 8.04 15.79
C GLY A 28 0.33 8.40 15.04
N SER A 29 0.30 8.33 13.71
CA SER A 29 1.47 8.65 12.88
C SER A 29 1.67 10.16 12.76
N GLU A 30 2.78 10.66 13.29
CA GLU A 30 3.20 12.05 13.10
C GLU A 30 3.50 12.38 11.63
N VAL A 31 4.00 11.41 10.86
CA VAL A 31 4.23 11.57 9.41
C VAL A 31 2.90 11.85 8.69
N LEU A 32 1.83 11.12 9.03
CA LEU A 32 0.52 11.34 8.43
C LEU A 32 -0.10 12.67 8.85
N ARG A 33 0.09 13.10 10.10
CA ARG A 33 -0.36 14.42 10.59
C ARG A 33 0.32 15.54 9.80
N ILE A 34 1.64 15.52 9.69
CA ILE A 34 2.42 16.51 8.92
C ILE A 34 1.99 16.49 7.44
N ALA A 35 1.83 15.31 6.84
CA ALA A 35 1.38 15.20 5.45
C ALA A 35 -0.02 15.81 5.25
N ALA A 36 -0.93 15.70 6.23
CA ALA A 36 -2.24 16.33 6.18
C ALA A 36 -2.16 17.87 6.28
N GLU A 37 -1.31 18.39 7.16
CA GLU A 37 -1.06 19.83 7.31
C GLU A 37 -0.48 20.43 6.03
N VAL A 38 0.49 19.76 5.41
CA VAL A 38 1.08 20.16 4.12
C VAL A 38 0.03 20.18 3.02
N ARG A 39 -0.80 19.13 2.89
CA ARG A 39 -1.90 19.09 1.91
C ARG A 39 -2.88 20.25 2.13
N SER A 40 -3.22 20.55 3.38
CA SER A 40 -4.10 21.67 3.73
C SER A 40 -3.50 23.02 3.34
N ALA A 41 -2.20 23.23 3.60
CA ALA A 41 -1.50 24.45 3.20
C ALA A 41 -1.48 24.64 1.68
N ILE A 42 -1.19 23.58 0.91
CA ILE A 42 -1.23 23.62 -0.55
C ILE A 42 -2.64 23.90 -1.06
N ALA A 43 -3.67 23.26 -0.49
CA ALA A 43 -5.06 23.49 -0.87
C ALA A 43 -5.52 24.93 -0.57
N ALA A 44 -4.95 25.57 0.45
CA ALA A 44 -5.14 26.99 0.76
C ALA A 44 -4.36 27.93 -0.17
N GLY A 45 -3.72 27.41 -1.23
CA GLY A 45 -2.98 28.20 -2.22
C GLY A 45 -1.58 28.62 -1.76
N ARG A 46 -1.05 28.05 -0.67
CA ARG A 46 0.32 28.34 -0.22
C ARG A 46 1.31 27.58 -1.08
N GLU A 47 2.40 28.24 -1.42
CA GLU A 47 3.57 27.59 -2.00
C GLU A 47 4.32 26.83 -0.90
N VAL A 48 4.50 25.52 -1.07
CA VAL A 48 5.11 24.64 -0.07
C VAL A 48 6.17 23.78 -0.72
N CYS A 49 7.42 23.88 -0.24
CA CYS A 49 8.47 22.91 -0.54
C CYS A 49 8.26 21.68 0.37
N ASN A 50 7.63 20.64 -0.16
CA ASN A 50 7.29 19.44 0.59
C ASN A 50 8.47 18.45 0.61
N LEU A 51 9.17 18.37 1.74
CA LEU A 51 10.28 17.44 1.98
C LEU A 51 9.95 16.41 3.07
N THR A 52 8.66 16.10 3.27
CA THR A 52 8.19 15.27 4.39
C THR A 52 7.76 13.86 3.99
N VAL A 53 7.68 13.57 2.69
CA VAL A 53 7.23 12.26 2.15
C VAL A 53 8.44 11.53 1.58
N GLY A 54 8.59 10.25 1.92
CA GLY A 54 9.71 9.40 1.47
C GLY A 54 9.52 8.74 0.09
N ASP A 55 8.46 9.10 -0.63
CA ASP A 55 8.16 8.59 -1.96
C ASP A 55 8.49 9.66 -3.01
N PHE A 56 8.77 9.23 -4.24
CA PHE A 56 9.12 10.15 -5.33
C PHE A 56 7.88 10.83 -5.91
N ASP A 57 8.03 12.09 -6.36
CA ASP A 57 6.97 12.76 -7.12
C ASP A 57 6.84 12.10 -8.50
N PRO A 58 5.67 11.52 -8.87
CA PRO A 58 5.51 10.82 -10.14
C PRO A 58 5.60 11.73 -11.37
N ARG A 59 5.53 13.05 -11.20
CA ARG A 59 5.77 14.03 -12.27
C ARG A 59 7.26 14.13 -12.62
N GLU A 60 8.13 13.94 -11.64
CA GLU A 60 9.58 14.00 -11.77
C GLU A 60 10.19 12.60 -12.01
N PHE A 61 9.63 11.58 -11.34
CA PHE A 61 10.06 10.18 -11.42
C PHE A 61 8.91 9.28 -11.89
N PRO A 62 8.49 9.39 -13.17
CA PRO A 62 7.43 8.54 -13.70
C PRO A 62 7.89 7.07 -13.74
N LEU A 63 6.91 6.15 -13.67
CA LEU A 63 7.17 4.73 -13.87
C LEU A 63 7.86 4.50 -15.23
N PRO A 64 8.88 3.62 -15.31
CA PRO A 64 9.50 3.26 -16.58
C PRO A 64 8.47 2.76 -17.58
N ARG A 65 8.54 3.23 -18.83
CA ARG A 65 7.56 2.90 -19.89
C ARG A 65 7.31 1.40 -20.03
N LYS A 66 8.36 0.59 -19.97
CA LYS A 66 8.29 -0.88 -20.05
C LYS A 66 7.43 -1.49 -18.94
N LEU A 67 7.49 -0.91 -17.73
CA LEU A 67 6.67 -1.37 -16.60
C LEU A 67 5.19 -1.03 -16.83
N VAL A 68 4.90 0.18 -17.30
CA VAL A 68 3.53 0.61 -17.63
C VAL A 68 2.92 -0.28 -18.72
N GLU A 69 3.67 -0.58 -19.77
CA GLU A 69 3.24 -1.46 -20.85
C GLU A 69 3.01 -2.91 -20.36
N GLY A 70 3.90 -3.43 -19.50
CA GLY A 70 3.75 -4.76 -18.90
C GLY A 70 2.51 -4.88 -18.01
N ILE A 71 2.23 -3.85 -17.19
CA ILE A 71 1.01 -3.80 -16.36
C ILE A 71 -0.23 -3.83 -17.23
N ARG A 72 -0.28 -3.01 -18.30
CA ARG A 72 -1.43 -2.99 -19.22
C ARG A 72 -1.63 -4.34 -19.89
N ALA A 73 -0.57 -4.92 -20.46
CA ALA A 73 -0.65 -6.22 -21.11
C ALA A 73 -1.13 -7.32 -20.14
N ALA A 74 -0.69 -7.30 -18.88
CA ALA A 74 -1.14 -8.27 -17.89
C ALA A 74 -2.65 -8.13 -17.59
N LEU A 75 -3.14 -6.89 -17.47
CA LEU A 75 -4.57 -6.62 -17.28
C LEU A 75 -5.39 -7.01 -18.50
N ASP A 76 -4.92 -6.70 -19.72
CA ASP A 76 -5.57 -7.07 -20.98
C ASP A 76 -5.67 -8.60 -21.14
N ALA A 77 -4.67 -9.34 -20.63
CA ALA A 77 -4.65 -10.80 -20.58
C ALA A 77 -5.49 -11.40 -19.44
N GLY A 78 -6.16 -10.58 -18.62
CA GLY A 78 -7.05 -11.03 -17.55
C GLY A 78 -6.34 -11.44 -16.26
N HIS A 79 -5.09 -11.03 -16.04
CA HIS A 79 -4.38 -11.28 -14.78
C HIS A 79 -4.87 -10.35 -13.65
N SER A 80 -6.13 -10.52 -13.23
CA SER A 80 -6.80 -9.70 -12.20
C SER A 80 -7.38 -10.50 -11.02
N ASN A 81 -7.23 -11.83 -11.03
CA ASN A 81 -7.74 -12.71 -9.98
C ASN A 81 -6.73 -12.87 -8.85
N TYR A 82 -7.16 -13.48 -7.75
CA TYR A 82 -6.30 -13.76 -6.59
C TYR A 82 -5.02 -14.49 -6.99
N PRO A 83 -3.84 -13.96 -6.60
CA PRO A 83 -2.59 -14.68 -6.76
C PRO A 83 -2.48 -15.80 -5.72
N PRO A 84 -1.51 -16.73 -5.87
CA PRO A 84 -1.12 -17.62 -4.80
C PRO A 84 -0.72 -16.84 -3.54
N SER A 85 -0.97 -17.40 -2.35
CA SER A 85 -0.73 -16.73 -1.06
C SER A 85 0.73 -16.36 -0.81
N ASN A 86 1.67 -17.06 -1.46
CA ASN A 86 3.11 -16.79 -1.38
C ASN A 86 3.61 -15.92 -2.54
N GLY A 87 2.75 -15.54 -3.47
CA GLY A 87 3.05 -14.72 -4.63
C GLY A 87 3.16 -15.50 -5.94
N VAL A 88 3.10 -14.76 -7.05
CA VAL A 88 3.26 -15.29 -8.41
C VAL A 88 4.66 -15.89 -8.60
N LEU A 89 4.74 -17.10 -9.15
CA LEU A 89 5.99 -17.88 -9.23
C LEU A 89 7.08 -17.12 -9.98
N GLU A 90 6.73 -16.54 -11.12
CA GLU A 90 7.62 -15.81 -12.01
C GLU A 90 8.25 -14.60 -11.30
N LEU A 91 7.47 -13.90 -10.46
CA LEU A 91 7.97 -12.78 -9.67
C LEU A 91 8.94 -13.26 -8.58
N ARG A 92 8.60 -14.35 -7.88
CA ARG A 92 9.45 -14.91 -6.82
C ARG A 92 10.79 -15.40 -7.38
N GLN A 93 10.79 -16.05 -8.54
CA GLN A 93 12.01 -16.45 -9.26
C GLN A 93 12.83 -15.22 -9.70
N SER A 94 12.17 -14.16 -10.18
CA SER A 94 12.84 -12.91 -10.56
C SER A 94 13.55 -12.24 -9.39
N VAL A 95 12.97 -12.31 -8.17
CA VAL A 95 13.62 -11.81 -6.95
C VAL A 95 14.87 -12.63 -6.60
N LEU A 96 14.84 -13.96 -6.72
CA LEU A 96 16.04 -14.78 -6.53
C LEU A 96 17.14 -14.42 -7.53
N GLU A 97 16.79 -14.22 -8.80
CA GLU A 97 17.76 -13.82 -9.82
C GLU A 97 18.38 -12.45 -9.54
N LEU A 98 17.56 -11.50 -9.06
CA LEU A 98 18.06 -10.20 -8.60
C LEU A 98 19.09 -10.37 -7.48
N TYR A 99 18.79 -11.19 -6.47
CA TYR A 99 19.69 -11.42 -5.34
C TYR A 99 20.99 -12.11 -5.77
N ARG A 100 20.91 -13.09 -6.66
CA ARG A 100 22.11 -13.74 -7.23
C ARG A 100 22.97 -12.74 -8.01
N ARG A 101 22.35 -11.94 -8.87
CA ARG A 101 23.05 -11.01 -9.77
C ARG A 101 23.67 -9.83 -9.04
N GLU A 102 22.92 -9.19 -8.14
CA GLU A 102 23.34 -7.93 -7.49
C GLU A 102 24.11 -8.16 -6.18
N MET A 103 23.83 -9.27 -5.48
CA MET A 103 24.37 -9.52 -4.14
C MET A 103 25.20 -10.80 -4.04
N GLY A 104 25.24 -11.64 -5.09
CA GLY A 104 25.93 -12.93 -5.05
C GLY A 104 25.29 -13.93 -4.07
N LEU A 105 24.02 -13.73 -3.72
CA LEU A 105 23.31 -14.56 -2.73
C LEU A 105 22.42 -15.58 -3.43
N ASP A 106 22.57 -16.85 -3.05
CA ASP A 106 21.73 -17.94 -3.53
C ASP A 106 20.81 -18.45 -2.41
N TYR A 107 19.52 -18.26 -2.61
CA TYR A 107 18.48 -18.66 -1.65
C TYR A 107 17.50 -19.65 -2.30
N PRO A 108 16.90 -20.55 -1.50
CA PRO A 108 15.82 -21.39 -1.98
C PRO A 108 14.56 -20.56 -2.26
N LEU A 109 13.69 -21.03 -3.18
CA LEU A 109 12.47 -20.31 -3.59
C LEU A 109 11.51 -20.06 -2.43
N GLU A 110 11.51 -20.96 -1.46
CA GLU A 110 10.70 -20.89 -0.24
C GLU A 110 11.08 -19.70 0.66
N SER A 111 12.27 -19.12 0.48
CA SER A 111 12.70 -17.90 1.18
C SER A 111 12.08 -16.62 0.62
N VAL A 112 11.40 -16.68 -0.53
CA VAL A 112 10.77 -15.51 -1.15
C VAL A 112 9.25 -15.62 -1.06
N VAL A 113 8.64 -14.65 -0.38
CA VAL A 113 7.19 -14.46 -0.30
C VAL A 113 6.86 -13.05 -0.79
N VAL A 114 5.88 -12.95 -1.68
CA VAL A 114 5.31 -11.67 -2.13
C VAL A 114 3.81 -11.74 -1.89
N ALA A 115 3.34 -11.08 -0.83
CA ALA A 115 1.97 -11.13 -0.33
C ALA A 115 1.43 -9.73 -0.05
#